data_AF-A0A845L1F6-F1
#
_entry.id   AF-A0A845L1F6-F1
#
_cell.length_a   1.000
_cell.length_b   1.000
_cell.length_c   1.000
_cell.angle_alpha   90.00
_cell.angle_beta   90.00
_cell.angle_gamma   90.00
#
_symmetry.space_group_name_H-M   'P 1'
#
loop_
_entity.id
_entity.type
_entity.pdbx_description
1 polymer ?
#
loop_
_entity_poly.entity_id
_entity_poly.type
_entity_poly.pdbx_seq_one_letter_code
_entity_poly.pdbx_strand_id
1 'polypeptide(L)'
;MPQCPPATFPYAIRPGDNLYAIARRFNTTLAALISANPFLDPNALPIGMTICVPQQPIYPPCPERNFYTLRPGDTLSALANFFTVSLDDLIEANPGIDPERLFAGQVICIPLATPPVTCPPASRRYLIQQGDTFFSIARRFNISVESLARANRGINPNALLIGQAICVPIEWA
;
A
#
# COMPACT_ATOMS: atom_id res chain seq x y z
N MET A 1 18.19 1.94 22.67
CA MET A 1 17.12 0.97 22.33
C MET A 1 17.04 0.89 20.83
N PRO A 2 16.92 -0.29 20.20
CA PRO A 2 16.74 -0.36 18.76
C PRO A 2 15.50 0.47 18.41
N GLN A 3 15.70 1.48 17.56
CA GLN A 3 14.62 2.35 17.13
C GLN A 3 13.69 1.57 16.21
N CYS A 4 12.40 1.80 16.37
CA CYS A 4 11.40 1.21 15.50
C CYS A 4 11.61 1.66 14.05
N PRO A 5 11.40 0.77 13.05
CA PRO A 5 11.49 1.14 11.64
C PRO A 5 10.57 2.33 11.30
N PRO A 6 10.85 3.08 10.23
CA PRO A 6 9.93 4.10 9.72
C PRO A 6 8.49 3.56 9.55
N ALA A 7 7.50 4.43 9.75
CA ALA A 7 6.06 4.10 9.75
C ALA A 7 5.62 3.07 10.82
N THR A 8 6.41 2.91 11.87
CA THR A 8 6.03 2.14 13.07
C THR A 8 6.27 2.99 14.32
N PHE A 9 5.62 2.66 15.43
CA PHE A 9 5.83 3.33 16.72
C PHE A 9 6.03 2.32 17.84
N PRO A 10 6.79 2.66 18.90
CA PRO A 10 7.01 1.75 20.02
C PRO A 10 5.73 1.60 20.85
N TYR A 11 5.41 0.37 21.21
CA TYR A 11 4.32 0.03 22.12
C TYR A 11 4.79 -1.01 23.14
N ALA A 12 4.64 -0.70 24.42
CA ALA A 12 4.90 -1.65 25.50
C ALA A 12 3.67 -2.56 25.71
N ILE A 13 3.89 -3.87 25.60
CA ILE A 13 2.86 -4.90 25.79
C ILE A 13 2.26 -4.77 27.20
N ARG A 14 0.94 -4.74 27.28
CA ARG A 14 0.17 -4.60 28.52
C ARG A 14 -0.40 -5.94 28.97
N PRO A 15 -0.75 -6.09 30.27
CA PRO A 15 -1.49 -7.26 30.73
C PRO A 15 -2.77 -7.48 29.89
N GLY A 16 -2.94 -8.70 29.38
CA GLY A 16 -4.10 -9.09 28.55
C GLY A 16 -3.96 -8.80 27.05
N ASP A 17 -2.85 -8.18 26.61
CA ASP A 17 -2.58 -8.03 25.19
C ASP A 17 -2.31 -9.38 24.52
N ASN A 18 -2.79 -9.50 23.28
CA ASN A 18 -2.30 -10.45 22.30
C ASN A 18 -2.12 -9.72 20.96
N LEU A 19 -1.35 -10.30 20.02
CA LEU A 19 -1.06 -9.63 18.75
C LEU A 19 -2.33 -9.28 17.96
N TYR A 20 -3.39 -10.06 18.10
CA TYR A 20 -4.65 -9.79 17.44
C TYR A 20 -5.37 -8.56 18.02
N ALA A 21 -5.44 -8.46 19.35
CA ALA A 21 -5.99 -7.30 20.05
C ALA A 21 -5.19 -6.02 19.76
N ILE A 22 -3.85 -6.12 19.76
CA ILE A 22 -2.95 -5.02 19.40
C ILE A 22 -3.19 -4.60 17.95
N ALA A 23 -3.23 -5.54 17.01
CA ALA A 23 -3.44 -5.26 15.60
C ALA A 23 -4.77 -4.52 15.36
N ARG A 24 -5.86 -4.98 15.98
CA ARG A 24 -7.16 -4.29 15.90
C ARG A 24 -7.11 -2.90 16.52
N ARG A 25 -6.53 -2.77 17.72
CA ARG A 25 -6.47 -1.52 18.47
C ARG A 25 -5.79 -0.41 17.68
N PHE A 26 -4.71 -0.75 16.98
CA PHE A 26 -3.92 0.22 16.22
C PHE A 26 -4.23 0.20 14.73
N ASN A 27 -5.36 -0.39 14.35
CA ASN A 27 -5.81 -0.52 12.97
C ASN A 27 -4.65 -0.97 12.05
N THR A 28 -4.05 -2.11 12.35
CA THR A 28 -3.00 -2.74 11.55
C THR A 28 -3.32 -4.23 11.37
N THR A 29 -2.45 -4.98 10.70
CA THR A 29 -2.65 -6.43 10.49
C THR A 29 -1.67 -7.25 11.31
N LEU A 30 -2.05 -8.47 11.67
CA LEU A 30 -1.16 -9.42 12.33
C LEU A 30 0.12 -9.65 11.51
N ALA A 31 -0.02 -9.78 10.19
CA ALA A 31 1.10 -9.96 9.28
C ALA A 31 2.05 -8.75 9.29
N ALA A 32 1.52 -7.53 9.25
CA ALA A 32 2.34 -6.32 9.34
C ALA A 32 3.03 -6.20 10.71
N LEU A 33 2.33 -6.54 11.79
CA LEU A 33 2.88 -6.51 13.14
C LEU A 33 4.03 -7.52 13.31
N ILE A 34 3.87 -8.75 12.83
CA ILE A 34 4.94 -9.76 12.85
C ILE A 34 6.10 -9.33 11.95
N SER A 35 5.82 -8.84 10.74
CA SER A 35 6.85 -8.38 9.80
C SER A 35 7.69 -7.23 10.35
N ALA A 36 7.10 -6.33 11.14
CA ALA A 36 7.82 -5.24 11.80
C ALA A 36 8.65 -5.70 13.02
N ASN A 37 8.38 -6.91 13.53
CA ASN A 37 9.03 -7.46 14.72
C ASN A 37 9.55 -8.88 14.43
N PRO A 38 10.53 -9.06 13.52
CA PRO A 38 11.01 -10.38 13.12
C PRO A 38 11.66 -11.19 14.26
N PHE A 39 11.96 -10.53 15.39
CA PHE A 39 12.50 -11.13 16.61
C PHE A 39 11.42 -11.63 17.58
N LEU A 40 10.15 -11.31 17.33
CA LEU A 40 9.05 -11.60 18.25
C LEU A 40 8.54 -13.03 18.07
N ASP A 41 8.44 -13.78 19.17
CA ASP A 41 7.64 -15.01 19.21
C ASP A 41 6.16 -14.63 19.40
N PRO A 42 5.26 -14.92 18.44
CA PRO A 42 3.85 -14.57 18.54
C PRO A 42 3.11 -15.19 19.73
N ASN A 43 3.63 -16.30 20.28
CA ASN A 43 3.02 -17.02 21.39
C ASN A 43 3.59 -16.62 22.76
N ALA A 44 4.67 -15.84 22.77
CA ALA A 44 5.32 -15.36 23.99
C ALA A 44 5.43 -13.84 23.96
N LEU A 45 4.47 -13.18 24.64
CA LEU A 45 4.36 -11.72 24.72
C LEU A 45 4.61 -11.24 26.16
N PRO A 46 5.88 -11.09 26.60
CA PRO A 46 6.18 -10.60 27.94
C PRO A 46 5.61 -9.20 28.16
N ILE A 47 4.90 -9.02 29.29
CA ILE A 47 4.39 -7.72 29.69
C ILE A 47 5.57 -6.75 29.86
N GLY A 48 5.42 -5.53 29.32
CA GLY A 48 6.45 -4.49 29.33
C GLY A 48 7.44 -4.57 28.17
N MET A 49 7.47 -5.67 27.41
CA MET A 49 8.27 -5.76 26.18
C MET A 49 7.80 -4.69 25.19
N THR A 50 8.73 -3.90 24.66
CA THR A 50 8.42 -2.91 23.61
C THR A 50 8.51 -3.58 22.25
N ILE A 51 7.43 -3.48 21.48
CA ILE A 51 7.34 -3.89 20.08
C ILE A 51 7.09 -2.67 19.19
N CYS A 52 7.38 -2.81 17.91
CA CYS A 52 7.13 -1.78 16.90
C CYS A 52 5.79 -2.06 16.22
N VAL A 53 4.80 -1.23 16.50
CA VAL A 53 3.45 -1.36 15.91
C VAL A 53 3.41 -0.57 14.60
N PRO A 54 3.11 -1.21 13.46
CA PRO A 54 2.95 -0.50 12.20
C PRO A 54 1.77 0.46 12.26
N GLN A 55 2.00 1.70 11.85
CA GLN A 55 0.93 2.65 11.58
C GLN A 55 0.41 2.36 10.18
N GLN A 56 -0.90 2.14 10.04
CA GLN A 56 -1.48 2.23 8.71
C GLN A 56 -1.33 3.69 8.23
N PRO A 57 -0.99 3.89 6.94
CA PRO A 57 -1.11 5.21 6.34
C PRO A 57 -2.52 5.72 6.56
N ILE A 58 -2.65 7.00 6.89
CA ILE A 58 -3.95 7.65 6.90
C ILE A 58 -4.37 7.78 5.45
N TYR A 59 -5.23 6.86 5.00
CA TYR A 59 -5.81 6.90 3.68
C TYR A 59 -7.03 7.83 3.70
N PRO A 60 -7.18 8.75 2.73
CA PRO A 60 -8.45 9.45 2.56
C PRO A 60 -9.57 8.46 2.22
N PRO A 61 -10.85 8.83 2.41
CA PRO A 61 -11.95 8.05 1.85
C PRO A 61 -11.76 7.85 0.34
N CYS A 62 -11.78 6.61 -0.14
CA CYS A 62 -11.60 6.32 -1.56
C CYS A 62 -12.47 5.12 -1.96
N PRO A 63 -13.69 5.34 -2.49
CA PRO A 63 -14.65 4.28 -2.80
C PRO A 63 -14.07 3.20 -3.72
N GLU A 64 -13.40 3.64 -4.78
CA GLU A 64 -12.77 2.80 -5.80
C GLU A 64 -11.40 2.25 -5.35
N ARG A 65 -10.94 2.65 -4.15
CA ARG A 65 -9.66 2.26 -3.55
C ARG A 65 -8.45 2.53 -4.43
N ASN A 66 -8.51 3.50 -5.33
CA ASN A 66 -7.43 3.93 -6.21
C ASN A 66 -6.53 4.92 -5.48
N PHE A 67 -5.62 4.43 -4.65
CA PHE A 67 -4.74 5.30 -3.87
C PHE A 67 -3.42 5.54 -4.58
N TYR A 68 -2.96 6.79 -4.62
CA TYR A 68 -1.66 7.16 -5.14
C TYR A 68 -0.77 7.72 -4.03
N THR A 69 0.47 7.25 -3.97
CA THR A 69 1.48 7.79 -3.06
C THR A 69 2.28 8.86 -3.78
N LEU A 70 2.21 10.10 -3.29
CA LEU A 70 2.93 11.23 -3.85
C LEU A 70 4.44 10.98 -3.85
N ARG A 71 5.08 11.41 -4.92
CA ARG A 71 6.51 11.36 -5.16
C ARG A 71 7.10 12.77 -5.07
N PRO A 72 8.43 12.87 -4.91
CA PRO A 72 9.08 14.17 -4.99
C PRO A 72 8.77 14.87 -6.32
N GLY A 73 8.22 16.07 -6.25
CA GLY A 73 7.88 16.90 -7.42
C GLY A 73 6.45 16.75 -7.96
N ASP A 74 5.63 15.87 -7.38
CA ASP A 74 4.22 15.76 -7.78
C ASP A 74 3.43 17.02 -7.42
N THR A 75 2.49 17.38 -8.30
CA THR A 75 1.45 18.40 -8.05
C THR A 75 0.08 17.82 -8.38
N LEU A 76 -0.99 18.30 -7.72
CA LEU A 76 -2.34 17.84 -8.05
C LEU A 76 -2.70 18.12 -9.51
N SER A 77 -2.26 19.24 -10.08
CA SER A 77 -2.52 19.58 -11.48
C SER A 77 -1.83 18.63 -12.47
N ALA A 78 -0.57 18.27 -12.22
CA ALA A 78 0.14 17.30 -13.05
C ALA A 78 -0.47 15.90 -12.93
N LEU A 79 -0.87 15.50 -11.72
CA LEU A 79 -1.51 14.20 -11.48
C LEU A 79 -2.92 14.13 -12.09
N ALA A 80 -3.71 15.20 -12.01
CA ALA A 80 -5.03 15.28 -12.64
C ALA A 80 -4.92 15.06 -14.16
N ASN A 81 -4.00 15.77 -14.81
CA ASN A 81 -3.71 15.58 -16.23
C ASN A 81 -3.22 14.16 -16.54
N PHE A 82 -2.30 13.63 -15.72
CA PHE A 82 -1.73 12.29 -15.91
C PHE A 82 -2.79 11.19 -15.82
N PHE A 83 -3.68 11.27 -14.82
CA PHE A 83 -4.77 10.30 -14.63
C PHE A 83 -6.00 10.62 -15.48
N THR A 84 -6.01 11.71 -16.25
CA THR A 84 -7.16 12.14 -17.06
C THR A 84 -8.43 12.31 -16.20
N VAL A 85 -8.26 12.96 -15.05
CA VAL A 85 -9.36 13.41 -14.16
C VAL A 85 -9.34 14.94 -14.08
N SER A 86 -10.45 15.57 -13.75
CA SER A 86 -10.42 17.02 -13.53
C SER A 86 -9.68 17.33 -12.22
N LEU A 87 -9.04 18.52 -12.17
CA LEU A 87 -8.39 18.98 -10.94
C LEU A 87 -9.41 19.13 -9.80
N ASP A 88 -10.60 19.62 -10.13
CA ASP A 88 -11.68 19.83 -9.16
C ASP A 88 -12.15 18.49 -8.57
N ASP A 89 -12.42 17.48 -9.41
CA ASP A 89 -12.79 16.14 -8.94
C ASP A 89 -11.69 15.52 -8.06
N LEU A 90 -10.42 15.73 -8.42
CA LEU A 90 -9.29 15.24 -7.63
C LEU A 90 -9.21 15.93 -6.26
N ILE A 91 -9.47 17.24 -6.18
CA ILE A 91 -9.51 17.96 -4.90
C ILE A 91 -10.70 17.50 -4.06
N GLU A 92 -11.88 17.41 -4.65
CA GLU A 92 -13.11 16.97 -3.98
C GLU A 92 -13.00 15.54 -3.43
N ALA A 93 -12.32 14.65 -4.16
CA ALA A 93 -12.06 13.27 -3.71
C ALA A 93 -11.10 13.18 -2.51
N ASN A 94 -10.41 14.27 -2.16
CA ASN A 94 -9.40 14.33 -1.11
C ASN A 94 -9.73 15.36 -0.03
N PRO A 95 -10.89 15.26 0.65
CA PRO A 95 -11.26 16.20 1.69
C PRO A 95 -10.24 16.14 2.84
N GLY A 96 -9.63 17.28 3.17
CA GLY A 96 -8.63 17.39 4.23
C GLY A 96 -7.17 17.33 3.75
N ILE A 97 -6.93 17.20 2.45
CA ILE A 97 -5.60 17.43 1.86
C ILE A 97 -5.49 18.91 1.48
N ASP A 98 -4.41 19.56 1.93
CA ASP A 98 -4.07 20.92 1.54
C ASP A 98 -3.23 20.89 0.24
N PRO A 99 -3.75 21.39 -0.90
CA PRO A 99 -3.05 21.38 -2.18
C PRO A 99 -1.72 22.15 -2.18
N GLU A 100 -1.54 23.11 -1.27
CA GLU A 100 -0.31 23.91 -1.16
C GLU A 100 0.76 23.24 -0.29
N ARG A 101 0.38 22.17 0.44
CA ARG A 101 1.23 21.49 1.43
C ARG A 101 1.34 20.00 1.17
N LEU A 102 1.55 19.64 -0.09
CA LEU A 102 1.83 18.27 -0.50
C LEU A 102 3.24 17.85 -0.10
N PHE A 103 3.41 16.58 0.27
CA PHE A 103 4.72 16.00 0.56
C PHE A 103 4.86 14.58 0.02
N ALA A 104 6.08 14.22 -0.38
CA ALA A 104 6.37 12.87 -0.85
C ALA A 104 6.06 11.82 0.24
N GLY A 105 5.42 10.72 -0.15
CA GLY A 105 4.94 9.67 0.75
C GLY A 105 3.51 9.89 1.25
N GLN A 106 2.94 11.09 1.09
CA GLN A 106 1.52 11.32 1.35
C GLN A 106 0.66 10.50 0.39
N VAL A 107 -0.44 9.94 0.87
CA VAL A 107 -1.36 9.15 0.04
C VAL A 107 -2.62 9.97 -0.26
N ILE A 108 -3.01 9.98 -1.53
CA ILE A 108 -4.23 10.63 -2.02
C ILE A 108 -5.14 9.60 -2.72
N CYS A 109 -6.44 9.85 -2.75
CA CYS A 109 -7.40 9.13 -3.59
C CYS A 109 -7.37 9.71 -5.01
N ILE A 110 -7.32 8.86 -6.03
CA ILE A 110 -7.52 9.26 -7.42
C ILE A 110 -8.93 8.82 -7.83
N PRO A 111 -9.84 9.73 -8.22
CA PRO A 111 -11.23 9.43 -8.54
C PRO A 111 -11.37 8.80 -9.93
N LEU A 112 -10.70 7.68 -10.15
CA LEU A 112 -10.83 6.88 -11.37
C LEU A 112 -11.93 5.85 -11.18
N ALA A 113 -12.78 5.69 -12.19
CA ALA A 113 -13.58 4.48 -12.33
C ALA A 113 -12.63 3.28 -12.47
N THR A 114 -12.85 2.20 -11.71
CA THR A 114 -12.04 0.99 -11.87
C THR A 114 -12.52 0.21 -13.11
N PRO A 115 -11.72 0.13 -14.20
CA PRO A 115 -12.09 -0.73 -15.31
C PRO A 115 -12.04 -2.20 -14.85
N PRO A 116 -12.94 -3.06 -15.35
CA PRO A 116 -12.85 -4.49 -15.08
C PRO A 116 -11.55 -5.04 -15.67
N VAL A 117 -10.70 -5.59 -14.80
CA VAL A 117 -9.45 -6.23 -15.23
C VAL A 117 -9.73 -7.67 -15.64
N THR A 118 -9.58 -7.95 -16.93
CA THR A 118 -9.63 -9.31 -17.48
C THR A 118 -8.22 -9.85 -17.62
N CYS A 119 -7.88 -10.87 -16.82
CA CYS A 119 -6.55 -11.45 -16.89
C CYS A 119 -6.41 -12.47 -18.02
N PRO A 120 -5.25 -12.51 -18.70
CA PRO A 120 -4.93 -13.58 -19.62
C PRO A 120 -5.03 -14.97 -18.94
N PRO A 121 -5.22 -16.05 -19.72
CA PRO A 121 -5.08 -17.40 -19.20
C PRO A 121 -3.76 -17.58 -18.44
N ALA A 122 -3.77 -18.47 -17.44
CA ALA A 122 -2.59 -18.71 -16.59
C ALA A 122 -2.08 -17.45 -15.87
N SER A 123 -2.95 -16.52 -15.52
CA SER A 123 -2.62 -15.39 -14.65
C SER A 123 -3.56 -15.35 -13.46
N ARG A 124 -3.07 -14.86 -12.32
CA ARG A 124 -3.90 -14.55 -11.16
C ARG A 124 -4.07 -13.04 -11.01
N ARG A 125 -5.22 -12.63 -10.50
CA ARG A 125 -5.45 -11.25 -10.11
C ARG A 125 -4.69 -10.95 -8.82
N TYR A 126 -3.98 -9.83 -8.81
CA TYR A 126 -3.24 -9.30 -7.66
C TYR A 126 -3.66 -7.85 -7.43
N LEU A 127 -3.91 -7.47 -6.18
CA LEU A 127 -4.18 -6.08 -5.81
C LEU A 127 -2.89 -5.45 -5.34
N ILE A 128 -2.49 -4.35 -5.97
CA ILE A 128 -1.28 -3.60 -5.63
C ILE A 128 -1.35 -3.16 -4.17
N GLN A 129 -0.26 -3.40 -3.46
CA GLN A 129 -0.06 -3.04 -2.07
C GLN A 129 0.85 -1.81 -1.97
N GLN A 130 0.87 -1.18 -0.80
CA GLN A 130 1.78 -0.07 -0.55
C GLN A 130 3.24 -0.50 -0.73
N GLY A 131 4.01 0.31 -1.47
CA GLY A 131 5.42 0.05 -1.74
C GLY A 131 5.67 -0.95 -2.88
N ASP A 132 4.62 -1.52 -3.47
CA ASP A 132 4.78 -2.36 -4.63
C ASP A 132 5.34 -1.58 -5.81
N THR A 133 6.31 -2.21 -6.47
CA THR A 133 6.80 -1.91 -7.80
C THR A 133 6.68 -3.18 -8.65
N PHE A 134 6.63 -3.05 -9.97
CA PHE A 134 6.69 -4.22 -10.85
C PHE A 134 7.92 -5.09 -10.56
N PHE A 135 9.06 -4.49 -10.22
CA PHE A 135 10.26 -5.22 -9.81
C PHE A 135 10.02 -6.06 -8.55
N SER A 136 9.49 -5.45 -7.48
CA SER A 136 9.23 -6.17 -6.22
C SER A 136 8.17 -7.27 -6.36
N ILE A 137 7.13 -7.02 -7.17
CA ILE A 137 6.07 -8.00 -7.45
C ILE A 137 6.63 -9.17 -8.26
N ALA A 138 7.37 -8.88 -9.33
CA ALA A 138 7.99 -9.89 -10.17
C ALA A 138 8.94 -10.78 -9.35
N ARG A 139 9.79 -10.16 -8.51
CA ARG A 139 10.66 -10.88 -7.57
C ARG A 139 9.87 -11.74 -6.57
N ARG A 140 8.80 -11.19 -5.98
CA ARG A 140 7.94 -11.91 -5.02
C ARG A 140 7.34 -13.18 -5.62
N PHE A 141 7.00 -13.14 -6.90
CA PHE A 141 6.34 -14.22 -7.60
C PHE A 141 7.25 -15.02 -8.52
N ASN A 142 8.57 -14.77 -8.46
CA ASN A 142 9.59 -15.44 -9.26
C ASN A 142 9.28 -15.42 -10.77
N ILE A 143 8.87 -14.26 -11.29
CA ILE A 143 8.65 -14.02 -12.72
C ILE A 143 9.52 -12.85 -13.18
N SER A 144 9.65 -12.64 -14.49
CA SER A 144 10.34 -11.45 -15.02
C SER A 144 9.45 -10.20 -14.98
N VAL A 145 10.07 -9.02 -14.82
CA VAL A 145 9.37 -7.73 -14.95
C VAL A 145 8.74 -7.60 -16.33
N GLU A 146 9.40 -8.13 -17.36
CA GLU A 146 8.88 -8.14 -18.72
C GLU A 146 7.61 -8.99 -18.84
N SER A 147 7.56 -10.19 -18.26
CA SER A 147 6.36 -11.03 -18.31
C SER A 147 5.18 -10.35 -17.58
N LEU A 148 5.45 -9.74 -16.43
CA LEU A 148 4.47 -8.95 -15.69
C LEU A 148 3.96 -7.76 -16.52
N ALA A 149 4.85 -6.99 -17.15
CA ALA A 149 4.45 -5.85 -17.98
C ALA A 149 3.65 -6.27 -19.22
N ARG A 150 4.03 -7.38 -19.87
CA ARG A 150 3.30 -7.92 -21.03
C ARG A 150 1.88 -8.38 -20.66
N ALA A 151 1.66 -8.89 -19.45
CA ALA A 151 0.34 -9.27 -18.97
C ALA A 151 -0.55 -8.07 -18.60
N ASN A 152 0.04 -6.89 -18.40
CA ASN A 152 -0.63 -5.66 -17.93
C ASN A 152 -0.45 -4.50 -18.92
N ARG A 153 -0.66 -4.75 -20.20
CA ARG A 153 -0.58 -3.69 -21.24
C ARG A 153 -1.53 -2.56 -20.89
N GLY A 154 -1.03 -1.33 -20.89
CA GLY A 154 -1.79 -0.13 -20.52
C GLY A 154 -1.63 0.30 -19.05
N ILE A 155 -0.99 -0.52 -18.21
CA ILE A 155 -0.62 -0.09 -16.85
C ILE A 155 0.76 0.57 -16.91
N ASN A 156 0.85 1.80 -16.41
CA ASN A 156 2.13 2.48 -16.24
C ASN A 156 2.83 1.98 -14.96
N PRO A 157 3.97 1.28 -15.06
CA PRO A 157 4.69 0.75 -13.89
C PRO A 157 5.23 1.84 -12.96
N ASN A 158 5.35 3.07 -13.48
CA ASN A 158 5.78 4.24 -12.71
C ASN A 158 4.59 5.01 -12.14
N ALA A 159 3.36 4.51 -12.18
CA ALA A 159 2.22 5.17 -11.56
C ALA A 159 1.20 4.15 -11.05
N LEU A 160 1.70 3.18 -10.29
CA LEU A 160 0.86 2.15 -9.67
C LEU A 160 -0.03 2.76 -8.60
N LEU A 161 -1.30 2.39 -8.62
CA LEU A 161 -2.27 2.77 -7.60
C LEU A 161 -2.42 1.62 -6.61
N ILE A 162 -2.25 1.87 -5.32
CA ILE A 162 -2.55 0.87 -4.29
C ILE A 162 -4.04 0.53 -4.40
N GLY A 163 -4.37 -0.75 -4.34
CA GLY A 163 -5.73 -1.26 -4.57
C GLY A 163 -6.04 -1.59 -6.03
N GLN A 164 -5.26 -1.09 -6.99
CA GLN A 164 -5.40 -1.44 -8.40
C GLN A 164 -5.19 -2.94 -8.61
N ALA A 165 -6.06 -3.52 -9.42
CA ALA A 165 -5.89 -4.90 -9.85
C ALA A 165 -4.93 -5.00 -11.04
N ILE A 166 -4.01 -5.96 -10.98
CA ILE A 166 -3.15 -6.37 -12.09
C ILE A 166 -3.17 -7.88 -12.23
N CYS A 167 -2.68 -8.37 -13.36
CA CYS A 167 -2.57 -9.77 -13.70
C CYS A 167 -1.12 -10.24 -13.53
N VAL A 168 -0.90 -11.16 -12.62
CA VAL A 168 0.41 -11.77 -12.38
C VAL A 168 0.41 -13.14 -13.05
N PRO A 169 1.26 -13.36 -14.08
CA PRO A 169 1.44 -14.67 -14.69
C PRO A 169 1.75 -15.76 -13.66
N ILE A 170 1.16 -16.93 -13.87
CA ILE A 170 1.47 -18.17 -13.15
C ILE A 170 2.42 -18.93 -14.06
N GLU A 171 3.69 -19.01 -13.70
CA GLU A 171 4.60 -19.96 -14.33
C GLU A 171 4.46 -21.29 -13.59
N TRP A 172 4.08 -22.35 -14.32
CA TRP A 172 4.16 -23.70 -13.79
C TRP A 172 5.63 -24.12 -13.84
N ALA A 173 6.19 -24.43 -12.67
CA ALA A 173 7.49 -25.07 -12.53
C ALA A 173 7.44 -26.53 -13.03
#